data_AF-A0A5C8LPY6-F1
#
_entry.id   AF-A0A5C8LPY6-F1
#
_cell.length_a   1.000
_cell.length_b   1.000
_cell.length_c   1.000
_cell.angle_alpha   90.00
_cell.angle_beta   90.00
_cell.angle_gamma   90.00
#
_symmetry.space_group_name_H-M   'P 1'
#
loop_
_entity.id
_entity.type
_entity.pdbx_description
1 polymer ?
#
loop_
_entity_poly.entity_id
_entity_poly.type
_entity_poly.pdbx_seq_one_letter_code
_entity_poly.pdbx_strand_id
1 'polypeptide(L)'
;MKMKVALTALVLTAAFTATVQAGEFIPAAGFGSQYGDLGGKFIYRENNMALYVGVGVNGAAVGFHLAPSVSSQHVFGAQYASESDVFDADSLLLATYDYHFNGFNGRGWTLGGGLGTAEHQNGRREGDNKTVAVLNVGYKF
;
A
#
# COMPACT_ATOMS: atom_id res chain seq x y z
N MET A 1 14.70 14.96 30.71
CA MET A 1 14.61 15.19 29.25
C MET A 1 13.42 14.53 28.54
N LYS A 2 12.59 13.69 29.20
CA LYS A 2 11.49 12.96 28.52
C LYS A 2 10.18 13.75 28.34
N MET A 3 9.87 14.68 29.24
CA MET A 3 8.58 15.42 29.22
C MET A 3 8.51 16.52 28.15
N LYS A 4 9.66 17.08 27.75
CA LYS A 4 9.74 18.09 26.69
C LYS A 4 9.45 17.49 25.31
N VAL A 5 9.89 16.25 25.05
CA VAL A 5 9.65 15.54 23.78
C VAL A 5 8.17 15.22 23.58
N ALA A 6 7.45 14.84 24.64
CA ALA A 6 6.02 14.56 24.57
C ALA A 6 5.18 15.81 24.26
N LEU A 7 5.54 16.96 24.86
CA LEU A 7 4.86 18.22 24.63
C LEU A 7 5.14 18.75 23.21
N THR A 8 6.38 18.61 22.72
CA THR A 8 6.73 18.97 21.34
C THR A 8 6.01 18.08 20.32
N ALA A 9 5.88 16.77 20.58
CA ALA A 9 5.13 15.85 19.72
C ALA A 9 3.63 16.19 19.67
N LEU A 10 3.02 16.57 20.80
CA LEU A 10 1.61 16.93 20.91
C LEU A 10 1.29 18.28 20.23
N VAL A 11 2.18 19.28 20.37
CA VAL A 11 2.04 20.58 19.71
C VAL A 11 2.23 20.46 18.19
N LEU A 12 3.12 19.56 17.75
CA LEU A 12 3.30 19.26 16.34
C LEU A 12 2.10 18.50 15.75
N THR A 13 1.40 17.66 16.51
CA THR A 13 0.17 16.99 16.00
C THR A 13 -1.01 17.96 15.93
N ALA A 14 -1.17 18.86 16.89
CA ALA A 14 -2.26 19.82 16.91
C ALA A 14 -2.17 20.87 15.79
N ALA A 15 -0.96 21.34 15.45
CA ALA A 15 -0.75 22.37 14.43
C ALA A 15 -1.08 21.91 12.99
N PHE A 16 -1.06 20.60 12.71
CA PHE A 16 -1.39 20.05 11.38
C PHE A 16 -2.88 19.76 11.18
N THR A 17 -3.70 19.83 12.23
CA THR A 17 -5.14 19.51 12.14
C THR A 17 -6.03 20.69 11.71
N ALA A 18 -5.48 21.90 11.60
CA ALA A 18 -6.28 23.11 11.48
C ALA A 18 -6.71 23.50 10.04
N THR A 19 -6.24 22.81 8.99
CA THR A 19 -6.53 23.24 7.59
C THR A 19 -6.64 22.11 6.55
N VAL A 20 -6.77 20.84 6.95
CA VAL A 20 -6.74 19.74 5.98
C VAL A 20 -8.16 19.39 5.51
N GLN A 21 -8.38 19.46 4.20
CA GLN A 21 -9.55 18.88 3.54
C GLN A 21 -9.58 17.38 3.90
N ALA A 22 -10.59 16.94 4.65
CA ALA A 22 -10.64 15.61 5.23
C ALA A 22 -10.35 14.53 4.17
N GLY A 23 -9.32 13.71 4.40
CA GLY A 23 -9.00 12.60 3.52
C GLY A 23 -10.12 11.57 3.47
N GLU A 24 -10.20 10.85 2.36
CA GLU A 24 -11.27 9.90 2.10
C GLU A 24 -10.81 8.48 2.43
N PHE A 25 -11.63 7.76 3.22
CA PHE A 25 -11.45 6.34 3.46
C PHE A 25 -12.17 5.53 2.39
N ILE A 26 -11.42 4.67 1.71
CA ILE A 26 -11.90 3.91 0.57
C ILE A 26 -11.56 2.44 0.80
N PRO A 27 -12.57 1.60 1.07
CA PRO A 27 -12.36 0.17 1.10
C PRO A 27 -12.20 -0.36 -0.33
N ALA A 28 -11.42 -1.41 -0.46
CA ALA A 28 -11.25 -2.18 -1.68
C ALA A 28 -11.10 -3.66 -1.33
N ALA A 29 -11.38 -4.54 -2.28
CA ALA A 29 -11.14 -5.97 -2.15
C ALA A 29 -10.53 -6.51 -3.44
N GLY A 30 -9.73 -7.56 -3.36
CA GLY A 30 -9.04 -8.06 -4.52
C GLY A 30 -8.08 -9.21 -4.27
N PHE A 31 -7.36 -9.54 -5.33
CA PHE A 31 -6.30 -10.52 -5.37
C PHE A 31 -4.94 -9.85 -5.63
N GLY A 32 -3.89 -10.40 -5.04
CA GLY A 32 -2.50 -9.96 -5.16
C GLY A 32 -1.93 -9.41 -3.86
N SER A 33 -0.62 -9.18 -3.82
CA SER A 33 0.12 -8.89 -2.58
C SER A 33 -0.40 -7.65 -1.84
N GLN A 34 -0.89 -6.63 -2.55
CA GLN A 34 -1.49 -5.44 -1.90
C GLN A 34 -2.85 -5.70 -1.22
N TYR A 35 -3.43 -6.88 -1.41
CA TYR A 35 -4.66 -7.33 -0.74
C TYR A 35 -4.41 -8.50 0.24
N GLY A 36 -3.15 -8.86 0.52
CA GLY A 36 -2.81 -10.05 1.28
C GLY A 36 -3.15 -11.36 0.54
N ASP A 37 -2.79 -11.40 -0.74
CA ASP A 37 -3.10 -12.41 -1.76
C ASP A 37 -4.56 -12.51 -2.13
N LEU A 38 -5.48 -12.64 -1.17
CA LEU A 38 -6.91 -12.54 -1.39
C LEU A 38 -7.56 -11.93 -0.15
N GLY A 39 -8.09 -10.70 -0.28
CA GLY A 39 -8.55 -9.98 0.89
C GLY A 39 -9.02 -8.56 0.62
N GLY A 40 -8.89 -7.74 1.66
CA GLY A 40 -9.33 -6.35 1.68
C GLY A 40 -8.16 -5.37 1.74
N LYS A 41 -8.39 -4.15 1.27
CA LYS A 41 -7.46 -3.02 1.35
C LYS A 41 -8.21 -1.79 1.84
N PHE A 42 -7.69 -1.16 2.88
CA PHE A 42 -8.17 0.11 3.40
C PHE A 42 -7.25 1.21 2.90
N ILE A 43 -7.81 2.19 2.20
CA ILE A 43 -7.06 3.28 1.57
C ILE A 43 -7.48 4.59 2.24
N TYR A 44 -6.51 5.38 2.69
CA TYR A 44 -6.71 6.78 3.08
C TYR A 44 -6.13 7.67 1.98
N ARG A 45 -6.99 8.40 1.26
CA ARG A 45 -6.61 9.24 0.13
C ARG A 45 -6.67 10.72 0.49
N GLU A 46 -5.64 11.45 0.11
CA GLU A 46 -5.59 12.91 0.16
C GLU A 46 -5.09 13.43 -1.19
N ASN A 47 -5.97 14.12 -1.92
CA ASN A 47 -5.70 14.59 -3.28
C ASN A 47 -5.25 13.45 -4.22
N ASN A 48 -4.08 13.59 -4.82
CA ASN A 48 -3.48 12.66 -5.76
C ASN A 48 -2.51 11.66 -5.08
N MET A 49 -2.55 11.57 -3.75
CA MET A 49 -1.78 10.61 -2.95
C MET A 49 -2.72 9.76 -2.10
N ALA A 50 -2.36 8.50 -1.85
CA ALA A 50 -3.03 7.68 -0.86
C ALA A 50 -2.06 6.79 -0.10
N LEU A 51 -2.37 6.51 1.16
CA LEU A 51 -1.75 5.45 1.95
C LEU A 51 -2.73 4.29 2.03
N TYR A 52 -2.23 3.07 2.10
CA TYR A 52 -3.10 1.91 2.28
C TYR A 52 -2.50 0.83 3.18
N VAL A 53 -3.40 0.05 3.76
CA VAL A 53 -3.10 -1.21 4.43
C VAL A 53 -3.99 -2.30 3.83
N GLY A 54 -3.38 -3.41 3.43
CA GLY A 54 -4.06 -4.60 2.90
C GLY A 54 -3.90 -5.78 3.86
N VAL A 55 -4.95 -6.59 4.00
CA VAL A 55 -4.94 -7.83 4.79
C VAL A 55 -5.80 -8.86 4.07
N GLY A 56 -5.27 -10.08 3.98
CA GLY A 56 -5.94 -11.20 3.33
C GLY A 56 -5.56 -12.54 3.94
N VAL A 57 -5.88 -13.60 3.21
CA VAL A 57 -5.74 -14.98 3.70
C VAL A 57 -4.30 -15.39 4.03
N ASN A 58 -3.32 -14.85 3.29
CA ASN A 58 -1.94 -15.34 3.35
C ASN A 58 -0.93 -14.25 3.67
N GLY A 59 -1.35 -13.01 3.92
CA GLY A 59 -0.42 -11.92 4.16
C GLY A 59 -1.07 -10.58 4.45
N ALA A 60 -0.22 -9.58 4.64
CA ALA A 60 -0.60 -8.20 4.85
C ALA A 60 0.34 -7.28 4.06
N ALA A 61 -0.14 -6.09 3.72
CA ALA A 61 0.64 -5.11 2.99
C ALA A 61 0.41 -3.70 3.53
N VAL A 62 1.43 -2.87 3.39
CA VAL A 62 1.34 -1.41 3.57
C VAL A 62 2.02 -0.75 2.39
N GLY A 63 1.43 0.33 1.89
CA GLY A 63 2.00 1.03 0.76
C GLY A 63 1.41 2.42 0.55
N PHE A 64 1.92 3.08 -0.47
CA PHE A 64 1.41 4.37 -0.91
C PHE A 64 1.19 4.39 -2.41
N HIS A 65 0.26 5.23 -2.84
CA HIS A 65 -0.09 5.51 -4.22
C HIS A 65 0.08 6.99 -4.51
N LEU A 66 0.58 7.28 -5.71
CA LEU A 66 0.75 8.60 -6.29
C LEU A 66 0.16 8.59 -7.69
N ALA A 67 -0.76 9.49 -7.94
CA ALA A 67 -1.35 9.73 -9.24
C ALA A 67 -0.88 11.10 -9.77
N PRO A 68 -0.68 11.27 -11.09
CA PRO A 68 -0.46 12.59 -11.69
C PRO A 68 -1.60 13.58 -11.40
N SER A 69 -2.84 13.08 -11.26
CA SER A 69 -4.02 13.86 -10.90
C SER A 69 -5.07 12.96 -10.25
N VAL A 70 -6.08 13.57 -9.60
CA VAL A 70 -7.22 12.83 -9.01
C VAL A 70 -8.06 12.07 -10.04
N SER A 71 -8.04 12.48 -11.31
CA SER A 71 -8.76 11.82 -12.41
C SER A 71 -7.88 10.84 -13.21
N SER A 72 -6.59 10.77 -12.90
CA SER A 72 -5.65 9.89 -13.62
C SER A 72 -6.05 8.44 -13.45
N GLN A 73 -6.03 7.68 -14.54
CA GLN A 73 -6.16 6.23 -14.51
C GLN A 73 -4.84 5.55 -14.12
N HIS A 74 -3.71 6.25 -14.26
CA HIS A 74 -2.39 5.73 -13.95
C HIS A 74 -1.99 6.11 -12.53
N VAL A 75 -1.62 5.11 -11.74
CA VAL A 75 -1.22 5.26 -10.34
C VAL A 75 0.08 4.50 -10.13
N PHE A 76 1.07 5.16 -9.55
CA PHE A 76 2.37 4.60 -9.22
C PHE A 76 2.47 4.47 -7.71
N GLY A 77 3.28 3.53 -7.22
CA GLY A 77 3.42 3.37 -5.79
C GLY A 77 4.65 2.59 -5.40
N ALA A 78 4.76 2.40 -4.09
CA ALA A 78 5.61 1.37 -3.53
C ALA A 78 4.88 0.72 -2.35
N GLN A 79 5.24 -0.53 -2.09
CA GLN A 79 4.67 -1.29 -0.99
C GLN A 79 5.69 -2.21 -0.35
N TYR A 80 5.42 -2.50 0.92
CA TYR A 80 5.96 -3.62 1.65
C TYR A 80 4.81 -4.60 1.89
N ALA A 81 4.99 -5.87 1.53
CA ALA A 81 4.07 -6.94 1.89
C ALA A 81 4.81 -7.97 2.75
N SER A 82 4.22 -8.35 3.88
CA SER A 82 4.67 -9.52 4.65
C SER A 82 4.14 -10.77 3.99
N GLU A 83 4.85 -11.88 4.21
CA GLU A 83 4.44 -13.28 4.05
C GLU A 83 3.46 -13.51 2.90
N SER A 84 3.90 -14.19 1.85
CA SER A 84 2.96 -14.67 0.84
C SER A 84 3.27 -16.10 0.50
N ASP A 85 2.34 -16.98 0.85
CA ASP A 85 2.33 -18.38 0.40
C ASP A 85 2.27 -18.48 -1.13
N VAL A 86 1.70 -17.47 -1.82
CA VAL A 86 1.67 -17.42 -3.30
C VAL A 86 3.05 -17.12 -3.88
N PHE A 87 3.86 -16.31 -3.19
CA PHE A 87 5.18 -15.88 -3.66
C PHE A 87 6.35 -16.60 -2.96
N ASP A 88 6.08 -17.53 -2.04
CA ASP A 88 7.06 -18.28 -1.23
C ASP A 88 8.10 -17.35 -0.59
N ALA A 89 7.65 -16.21 -0.07
CA ALA A 89 8.54 -15.14 0.41
C ALA A 89 8.08 -14.61 1.78
N ASP A 90 9.04 -14.32 2.65
CA ASP A 90 8.78 -13.74 3.98
C ASP A 90 8.36 -12.28 3.87
N SER A 91 8.92 -11.58 2.90
CA SER A 91 8.47 -10.24 2.57
C SER A 91 8.82 -9.81 1.16
N LEU A 92 8.04 -8.85 0.66
CA LEU A 92 8.18 -8.25 -0.66
C LEU A 92 8.35 -6.74 -0.50
N LEU A 93 9.35 -6.17 -1.17
CA LEU A 93 9.47 -4.73 -1.39
C LEU A 93 9.28 -4.46 -2.88
N LEU A 94 8.23 -3.73 -3.24
CA LEU A 94 7.79 -3.60 -4.63
C LEU A 94 7.59 -2.14 -4.99
N ALA A 95 8.06 -1.75 -6.18
CA ALA A 95 7.51 -0.60 -6.90
C ALA A 95 6.26 -1.06 -7.66
N THR A 96 5.18 -0.29 -7.58
CA THR A 96 3.87 -0.70 -8.10
C THR A 96 3.33 0.25 -9.16
N TYR A 97 2.50 -0.31 -10.03
CA TYR A 97 1.70 0.44 -10.98
C TYR A 97 0.29 -0.17 -11.02
N ASP A 98 -0.71 0.67 -10.81
CA ASP A 98 -2.13 0.32 -10.88
C ASP A 98 -2.82 1.17 -11.95
N TYR A 99 -3.59 0.51 -12.82
CA TYR A 99 -4.54 1.12 -13.73
C TYR A 99 -5.94 1.11 -13.10
N HIS A 100 -6.50 2.29 -12.93
CA HIS A 100 -7.84 2.52 -12.40
C HIS A 100 -8.79 2.89 -13.53
N PHE A 101 -9.72 2.00 -13.89
CA PHE A 101 -10.61 2.20 -15.03
C PHE A 101 -11.43 3.49 -14.92
N ASN A 102 -11.83 3.85 -13.70
CA ASN A 102 -12.63 5.05 -13.41
C ASN A 102 -11.81 6.16 -12.74
N GLY A 103 -10.48 6.15 -12.89
CA GLY A 103 -9.57 7.14 -12.33
C GLY A 103 -9.26 6.94 -10.84
N PHE A 104 -8.26 7.68 -10.36
CA PHE A 104 -7.76 7.57 -8.98
C PHE A 104 -8.83 7.95 -7.95
N ASN A 105 -9.71 8.91 -8.27
CA ASN A 105 -10.83 9.30 -7.42
C ASN A 105 -12.03 8.35 -7.49
N GLY A 106 -12.31 7.76 -8.66
CA GLY A 106 -13.55 7.02 -8.92
C GLY A 106 -13.53 5.55 -8.52
N ARG A 107 -14.70 5.04 -8.13
CA ARG A 107 -14.94 3.63 -7.75
C ARG A 107 -14.84 2.70 -8.94
N GLY A 108 -14.49 1.43 -8.74
CA GLY A 108 -14.50 0.41 -9.78
C GLY A 108 -13.27 -0.48 -9.78
N TRP A 109 -13.12 -1.21 -10.89
CA TRP A 109 -12.02 -2.14 -11.08
C TRP A 109 -10.66 -1.44 -11.11
N THR A 110 -9.65 -2.15 -10.61
CA THR A 110 -8.24 -1.82 -10.73
C THR A 110 -7.47 -3.05 -11.20
N LEU A 111 -6.50 -2.82 -12.09
CA LEU A 111 -5.57 -3.84 -12.57
C LEU A 111 -4.17 -3.28 -12.45
N GLY A 112 -3.28 -3.99 -11.80
CA GLY A 112 -1.93 -3.51 -11.58
C GLY A 112 -0.95 -4.62 -11.33
N GLY A 113 0.25 -4.22 -10.95
CA GLY A 113 1.34 -5.13 -10.66
C GLY A 113 2.49 -4.41 -9.99
N GLY A 114 3.52 -5.16 -9.66
CA GLY A 114 4.72 -4.60 -9.07
C GLY A 114 5.95 -5.41 -9.41
N LEU A 115 7.09 -4.72 -9.38
CA LEU A 115 8.42 -5.31 -9.55
C LEU A 115 9.27 -4.94 -8.34
N GLY A 116 10.07 -5.88 -7.86
CA GLY A 116 10.95 -5.60 -6.74
C GLY A 116 11.65 -6.84 -6.21
N THR A 117 11.88 -6.88 -4.92
CA THR A 117 12.67 -7.93 -4.26
C THR A 117 11.82 -8.73 -3.28
N ALA A 118 12.03 -10.04 -3.26
CA ALA A 118 11.49 -10.96 -2.27
C ALA A 118 12.63 -11.46 -1.37
N GLU A 119 12.47 -11.28 -0.07
CA GLU A 119 13.38 -11.83 0.95
C GLU A 119 12.90 -13.21 1.39
N HIS A 120 13.82 -14.17 1.48
CA HIS A 120 13.56 -15.53 1.95
C HIS A 120 14.56 -15.85 3.08
N GLN A 121 14.08 -16.17 4.28
CA GLN A 121 14.88 -16.65 5.39
C GLN A 121 15.08 -18.16 5.28
N ASN A 122 16.16 -18.56 4.61
CA ASN A 122 16.68 -19.92 4.76
C ASN A 122 17.56 -19.98 6.01
N GLY A 123 17.06 -20.65 7.06
CA GLY A 123 17.68 -20.77 8.38
C GLY A 123 19.20 -20.54 8.46
N ARG A 124 19.61 -19.55 9.26
CA ARG A 124 21.00 -19.20 9.64
C ARG A 124 21.96 -18.74 8.53
N ARG A 125 21.52 -18.55 7.28
CA ARG A 125 22.28 -17.81 6.27
C ARG A 125 21.48 -16.60 5.77
N GLU A 126 22.20 -15.50 5.60
CA GLU A 126 21.73 -14.22 5.09
C GLU A 126 20.87 -14.43 3.83
N GLY A 127 19.69 -13.80 3.81
CA GLY A 127 18.61 -14.12 2.87
C GLY A 127 18.97 -13.89 1.40
N ASP A 128 18.59 -14.84 0.55
CA ASP A 128 18.70 -14.70 -0.90
C ASP A 128 17.60 -13.76 -1.40
N ASN A 129 17.97 -12.52 -1.73
CA ASN A 129 17.05 -11.56 -2.34
C ASN A 129 16.83 -11.91 -3.82
N LYS A 130 15.59 -12.24 -4.18
CA LYS A 130 15.21 -12.55 -5.58
C LYS A 130 14.38 -11.42 -6.18
N THR A 131 14.60 -11.13 -7.46
CA THR A 131 13.70 -10.24 -8.20
C THR A 131 12.37 -10.94 -8.45
N VAL A 132 11.27 -10.27 -8.16
CA VAL A 132 9.91 -10.80 -8.33
C VAL A 132 9.01 -9.82 -9.07
N ALA A 133 7.99 -10.38 -9.72
CA ALA A 133 6.91 -9.64 -10.35
C ALA A 133 5.57 -10.13 -9.79
N VAL A 134 4.67 -9.20 -9.47
CA VAL A 134 3.34 -9.53 -8.94
C VAL A 134 2.25 -8.94 -9.82
N LEU A 135 1.10 -9.62 -9.85
CA LEU A 135 -0.14 -9.13 -10.44
C LEU A 135 -1.13 -8.79 -9.33
N ASN A 136 -1.86 -7.71 -9.49
CA ASN A 136 -2.91 -7.29 -8.58
C ASN A 136 -4.19 -6.98 -9.35
N VAL A 137 -5.32 -7.48 -8.87
CA VAL A 137 -6.65 -7.21 -9.44
C VAL A 137 -7.58 -6.90 -8.29
N GLY A 138 -8.31 -5.79 -8.34
CA GLY A 138 -9.24 -5.46 -7.27
C GLY A 138 -10.40 -4.59 -7.70
N TYR A 139 -11.30 -4.37 -6.74
CA TYR A 139 -12.43 -3.48 -6.86
C TYR A 139 -12.40 -2.48 -5.71
N LYS A 140 -12.44 -1.19 -6.05
CA LYS A 140 -12.45 -0.05 -5.13
C LYS A 140 -13.89 0.46 -4.95
N PHE A 141 -14.40 0.48 -3.72
CA PHE A 141 -15.81 0.76 -3.40
C PHE A 141 -16.13 2.24 -3.19
#